data_AF-A0A950LNZ9-F1
#
_entry.id   AF-A0A950LNZ9-F1
#
_cell.length_a   1.000
_cell.length_b   1.000
_cell.length_c   1.000
_cell.angle_alpha   90.00
_cell.angle_beta   90.00
_cell.angle_gamma   90.00
#
_symmetry.space_group_name_H-M   'P 1'
#
loop_
_entity.id
_entity.type
_entity.pdbx_description
1 polymer ?
#
loop_
_entity_poly.entity_id
_entity_poly.type
_entity_poly.pdbx_seq_one_letter_code
_entity_poly.pdbx_strand_id
1 'polypeptide(L)' 'MRLLISVLIVVYLVGVGVSLSPIFQDKWNSAPASELVASVSRELPTALAWPARIYRDLSEREARV' A
#
# COMPACT_ATOMS: atom_id res chain seq x y z
N MET A 1 -5.18 -12.22 -22.35
CA MET A 1 -4.27 -12.66 -21.25
C MET A 1 -3.32 -11.55 -20.82
N ARG A 2 -2.36 -11.11 -21.67
CA ARG A 2 -1.34 -10.09 -21.30
C ARG A 2 -1.92 -8.76 -20.79
N LEU A 3 -2.97 -8.23 -21.43
CA LEU A 3 -3.63 -6.98 -21.02
C LEU A 3 -4.21 -7.04 -19.61
N LEU A 4 -4.86 -8.15 -19.25
CA LEU A 4 -5.53 -8.31 -17.97
C LEU A 4 -4.50 -8.37 -16.82
N ILE A 5 -3.37 -9.04 -17.06
CA ILE A 5 -2.24 -9.08 -16.12
C ILE A 5 -1.65 -7.68 -15.95
N SER A 6 -1.45 -6.92 -17.03
CA SER A 6 -0.95 -5.54 -16.94
C SER A 6 -1.88 -4.64 -16.11
N VAL A 7 -3.20 -4.76 -16.30
CA VAL A 7 -4.18 -4.01 -15.51
C VAL A 7 -4.08 -4.37 -14.03
N LEU A 8 -4.00 -5.66 -13.70
CA LEU A 8 -3.84 -6.11 -12.31
C LEU A 8 -2.56 -5.57 -11.68
N ILE A 9 -1.44 -5.56 -12.41
CA ILE A 9 -0.17 -4.99 -11.93
C ILE A 9 -0.31 -3.50 -11.66
N VAL A 10 -0.94 -2.74 -12.57
CA VAL A 10 -1.14 -1.29 -12.38
C VAL A 10 -1.98 -1.03 -11.13
N VAL A 11 -3.10 -1.74 -10.96
CA VAL A 11 -3.95 -1.61 -9.78
C VAL A 11 -3.16 -1.97 -8.51
N TYR A 12 -2.35 -3.02 -8.55
CA TYR A 12 -1.50 -3.43 -7.42
C TYR A 12 -0.48 -2.36 -7.03
N LEU A 13 0.23 -1.80 -8.01
CA LEU A 13 1.23 -0.75 -7.78
C LEU A 13 0.60 0.54 -7.25
N VAL A 14 -0.58 0.91 -7.76
CA VAL A 14 -1.32 2.08 -7.25
C VAL A 14 -1.73 1.86 -5.79
N GLY A 15 -2.26 0.69 -5.44
CA GLY A 15 -2.64 0.38 -4.06
C GLY A 15 -1.45 0.42 -3.08
N VAL A 16 -0.30 -0.11 -3.49
CA VAL A 16 0.95 -0.02 -2.70
C VAL A 16 1.40 1.44 -2.54
N GLY A 17 1.35 2.23 -3.62
CA GLY A 17 1.71 3.64 -3.60
C GLY A 17 0.82 4.47 -2.66
N VAL A 18 -0.49 4.22 -2.67
CA VAL A 18 -1.44 4.87 -1.74
C VAL A 18 -1.13 4.50 -0.30
N SER A 19 -0.83 3.23 -0.02
CA SER A 19 -0.49 2.79 1.34
C SER A 19 0.82 3.39 1.86
N LEU A 20 1.80 3.68 0.99
CA LEU A 20 3.08 4.29 1.36
C LEU A 20 3.04 5.82 1.37
N SER A 21 2.02 6.43 0.75
CA SER A 21 1.84 7.90 0.68
C SER A 21 2.02 8.64 2.00
N PRO A 22 1.43 8.20 3.14
CA PRO A 22 1.62 8.91 4.42
C PRO A 22 3.07 8.87 4.93
N ILE A 23 3.82 7.78 4.68
CA ILE A 23 5.24 7.68 5.06
C ILE A 23 6.07 8.69 4.26
N PHE A 24 5.80 8.78 2.96
CA PHE A 24 6.46 9.77 2.11
C PHE A 24 6.12 11.19 2.58
N GLN A 25 4.86 11.51 2.85
CA GLN A 25 4.49 12.85 3.35
C GLN A 25 5.16 13.20 4.68
N ASP A 26 5.21 12.26 5.63
CA ASP A 26 5.82 12.46 6.96
C ASP A 26 7.34 12.63 6.88
N LYS A 27 8.02 11.82 6.07
CA LYS A 27 9.50 11.72 6.10
C LYS A 27 10.21 12.48 4.98
N TRP A 28 9.50 12.93 3.95
CA TRP A 28 10.11 13.61 2.80
C TRP A 28 10.89 14.87 3.17
N ASN A 29 10.40 15.63 4.16
CA ASN A 29 11.01 16.89 4.57
C ASN A 29 11.50 16.91 6.02
N SER A 30 11.28 15.83 6.77
CA SER A 30 11.52 15.77 8.22
C SER A 30 12.59 14.77 8.63
N ALA A 31 13.01 13.87 7.74
CA ALA A 31 13.99 12.83 8.06
C ALA A 31 15.02 12.64 6.93
N PRO A 32 16.24 12.15 7.24
CA PRO A 32 17.22 11.79 6.22
C PRO A 32 16.69 10.66 5.32
N ALA A 33 17.11 10.66 4.05
CA ALA A 33 16.64 9.70 3.05
C ALA A 33 16.85 8.22 3.47
N SER A 34 17.89 7.93 4.26
CA SER A 34 18.14 6.60 4.84
C SER A 34 17.03 6.14 5.79
N GLU A 35 16.48 7.04 6.61
CA GLU A 35 15.37 6.74 7.51
C GLU A 35 14.04 6.57 6.75
N LEU A 36 13.87 7.32 5.66
CA LEU A 36 12.73 7.15 4.77
C LEU A 36 12.77 5.76 4.10
N VAL A 37 13.91 5.33 3.57
CA VAL A 37 14.08 3.99 2.99
C VAL A 37 13.92 2.88 4.05
N ALA A 38 14.44 3.09 5.26
CA ALA A 38 14.24 2.16 6.38
C ALA A 38 12.76 2.05 6.80
N SER A 39 12.02 3.15 6.75
CA SER A 39 10.59 3.17 7.08
C SER A 39 9.76 2.51 5.98
N VAL A 40 10.03 2.85 4.71
CA VAL A 40 9.38 2.22 3.55
C VAL A 40 9.65 0.72 3.52
N SER A 41 10.87 0.26 3.80
CA SER A 41 11.19 -1.18 3.84
C SER A 41 10.52 -1.93 4.99
N ARG A 42 10.32 -1.30 6.16
CA ARG A 42 9.55 -1.88 7.27
C ARG A 42 8.06 -1.97 6.98
N GLU A 43 7.50 -0.96 6.32
CA GLU A 43 6.06 -0.91 6.01
C GLU A 43 5.71 -1.57 4.68
N LEU A 44 6.70 -1.85 3.82
CA LEU A 44 6.52 -2.53 2.54
C LEU A 44 5.72 -3.84 2.66
N PRO A 45 6.03 -4.77 3.58
CA PRO A 45 5.30 -6.03 3.68
C PRO A 45 3.81 -5.80 4.00
N THR A 46 3.52 -4.80 4.82
CA THR A 46 2.15 -4.41 5.17
C THR A 46 1.46 -3.72 3.99
N ALA A 47 2.15 -2.83 3.28
CA ALA A 47 1.64 -2.17 2.08
C ALA A 47 1.37 -3.17 0.94
N LEU A 48 2.18 -4.20 0.78
CA LEU A 48 1.98 -5.28 -0.20
C LEU A 48 0.78 -6.17 0.15
N ALA A 49 0.39 -6.23 1.43
CA ALA A 49 -0.80 -6.92 1.93
C ALA A 49 -2.09 -6.09 1.83
N TRP A 50 -2.06 -4.92 1.16
CA TRP A 50 -3.22 -4.05 1.00
C TRP A 50 -4.50 -4.74 0.48
N PRO A 51 -4.46 -5.71 -0.48
CA PRO A 51 -5.70 -6.32 -0.99
C PRO A 51 -6.40 -7.15 0.08
N ALA A 52 -5.63 -7.85 0.92
CA ALA A 52 -6.15 -8.63 2.03
C ALA A 52 -6.77 -7.72 3.11
N ARG A 53 -6.20 -6.52 3.32
CA ARG A 53 -6.74 -5.52 4.25
C ARG A 53 -8.05 -4.93 3.76
N ILE A 54 -8.15 -4.58 2.47
CA ILE A 54 -9.41 -4.11 1.87
C ILE A 54 -10.48 -5.20 1.90
N TYR A 55 -10.12 -6.45 1.55
CA TYR A 55 -11.06 -7.55 1.62
C TYR A 55 -11.61 -7.76 3.04
N ARG A 56 -10.73 -7.66 4.05
CA ARG A 56 -11.14 -7.72 5.46
C ARG A 56 -12.07 -6.56 5.84
N ASP A 57 -11.75 -5.31 5.47
CA ASP A 57 -12.59 -4.14 5.76
C ASP A 57 -13.98 -4.25 5.11
N LEU A 58 -14.05 -4.76 3.87
CA LEU A 58 -15.31 -5.02 3.18
C LEU A 58 -16.12 -6.11 3.87
N SER A 59 -15.49 -7.22 4.25
CA SER A 59 -16.15 -8.32 4.96
C SER A 59 -16.66 -7.90 6.35
N GLU A 60 -15.87 -7.11 7.09
CA GLU A 60 -16.27 -6.57 8.39
C GLU A 60 -17.41 -5.54 8.28
N ARG A 61 -17.43 -4.75 7.19
CA ARG A 61 -18.55 -3.85 6.88
C ARG A 61 -19.82 -4.62 6.60
N GLU A 62 -19.77 -5.67 5.77
CA GLU A 62 -20.92 -6.52 5.47
C GLU A 62 -21.50 -7.20 6.71
N ALA A 63 -20.65 -7.64 7.65
CA ALA A 63 -21.11 -8.27 8.89
C ALA A 63 -21.80 -7.29 9.88
N ARG A 64 -21.72 -5.97 9.64
CA ARG A 64 -22.31 -4.93 10.50
C ARG A 64 -23.64 -4.38 9.96
N VAL A 65 -24.01 -4.68 8.71
CA VAL A 65 -25.28 -4.24 8.08
C VAL A 65 -26.34 -5.32 8.27
#